data_AF-A0A939K0K9-F1
#
_entry.id   AF-A0A939K0K9-F1
#
_cell.length_a   1.000
_cell.length_b   1.000
_cell.length_c   1.000
_cell.angle_alpha   90.00
_cell.angle_beta   90.00
_cell.angle_gamma   90.00
#
_symmetry.space_group_name_H-M   'P 1'
#
loop_
_entity.id
_entity.type
_entity.pdbx_description
1 polymer ?
#
loop_
_entity_poly.entity_id
_entity_poly.type
_entity_poly.pdbx_seq_one_letter_code
_entity_poly.pdbx_strand_id
1 'polypeptide(L)'
;MTKDAFYGILAAVDWNSQGWQGPSTAEDLDNANFNFVKEQDIANSSLNFGHLLFPADESGYYRGFLPHQFAKSPDVEKSRHVSIVFIKSKDWHDGNTYLVGVYAFPVFKKEIIQSPTEAIAHTMETNIKALAKHIHLLPNPINLSAHAEATKFMPNDKKPGKMGYNYMNRINVEKLLDVLTAYNPDDKRLSAIKLNVLRALGNA
;
A
#
# COMPACT_ATOMS: atom_id res chain seq x y z
N MET A 1 30.84 -3.03 6.77
CA MET A 1 29.70 -2.35 6.12
C MET A 1 28.61 -3.39 5.90
N THR A 2 27.57 -3.39 6.74
CA THR A 2 26.39 -4.23 6.52
C THR A 2 25.71 -3.76 5.25
N LYS A 3 25.43 -4.69 4.31
CA LYS A 3 24.58 -4.45 3.13
C LYS A 3 23.33 -3.67 3.58
N ASP A 4 22.98 -2.61 2.86
CA ASP A 4 21.82 -1.77 3.15
C ASP A 4 20.58 -2.64 3.39
N ALA A 5 20.09 -2.67 4.63
CA ALA A 5 18.87 -3.37 5.00
C ALA A 5 17.67 -2.45 4.75
N PHE A 6 16.66 -3.00 4.10
CA PHE A 6 15.41 -2.28 3.83
C PHE A 6 14.30 -2.78 4.74
N TYR A 7 13.55 -1.83 5.29
CA TYR A 7 12.55 -2.07 6.32
C TYR A 7 11.15 -1.68 5.89
N GLY A 8 11.04 -0.91 4.81
CA GLY A 8 9.77 -0.52 4.23
C GLY A 8 9.79 -0.51 2.72
N ILE A 9 8.58 -0.47 2.14
CA ILE A 9 8.37 -0.23 0.71
C ILE A 9 7.34 0.89 0.55
N LEU A 10 7.61 1.84 -0.34
CA LEU A 10 6.59 2.76 -0.85
C LEU A 10 6.08 2.22 -2.18
N ALA A 11 4.80 1.83 -2.24
CA ALA A 11 4.15 1.29 -3.43
C ALA A 11 3.00 2.19 -3.90
N ALA A 12 2.80 2.26 -5.22
CA ALA A 12 1.71 3.00 -5.82
C ALA A 12 0.59 2.07 -6.30
N VAL A 13 -0.64 2.52 -6.15
CA VAL A 13 -1.88 1.90 -6.65
C VAL A 13 -2.68 2.95 -7.43
N ASP A 14 -3.61 2.51 -8.28
CA ASP A 14 -4.56 3.39 -8.98
C ASP A 14 -5.49 4.08 -7.96
N TRP A 15 -6.14 5.16 -8.40
CA TRP A 15 -7.16 5.80 -7.60
C TRP A 15 -8.46 5.03 -7.71
N ASN A 16 -9.19 4.94 -6.60
CA ASN A 16 -10.47 4.29 -6.55
C ASN A 16 -11.38 5.15 -5.66
N SER A 17 -12.42 5.71 -6.26
CA SER A 17 -13.34 6.63 -5.58
C SER A 17 -14.23 5.92 -4.54
N GLN A 18 -14.22 4.58 -4.51
CA GLN A 18 -14.84 3.74 -3.48
C GLN A 18 -13.86 3.41 -2.33
N GLY A 19 -12.78 4.17 -2.18
CA GLY A 19 -11.82 4.02 -1.06
C GLY A 19 -11.04 2.71 -1.09
N TRP A 20 -10.85 2.11 -2.27
CA TRP A 20 -10.27 0.77 -2.46
C TRP A 20 -10.98 -0.32 -1.64
N GLN A 21 -12.30 -0.16 -1.45
CA GLN A 21 -13.16 -1.14 -0.78
C GLN A 21 -14.23 -1.72 -1.71
N GLY A 22 -14.23 -1.32 -2.98
CA GLY A 22 -15.21 -1.75 -3.98
C GLY A 22 -14.67 -1.56 -5.40
N PRO A 23 -15.39 -2.05 -6.42
CA PRO A 23 -14.96 -1.92 -7.81
C PRO A 23 -14.71 -0.46 -8.19
N SER A 24 -13.68 -0.23 -9.01
CA SER A 24 -13.42 1.10 -9.56
C SER A 24 -14.57 1.53 -10.46
N THR A 25 -14.89 2.82 -10.44
CA THR A 25 -15.89 3.39 -11.37
C THR A 25 -15.32 3.45 -12.79
N ALA A 26 -16.18 3.59 -13.80
CA ALA A 26 -15.73 3.78 -15.18
C ALA A 26 -14.78 5.00 -15.30
N GLU A 27 -15.09 6.09 -14.60
CA GLU A 27 -14.27 7.30 -14.59
C GLU A 27 -12.89 7.08 -13.93
N ASP A 28 -12.84 6.30 -12.85
CA ASP A 28 -11.57 5.88 -12.24
C ASP A 28 -10.71 5.06 -13.21
N LEU A 29 -11.33 4.16 -13.97
CA LEU A 29 -10.64 3.29 -14.94
C LEU A 29 -10.11 4.08 -16.14
N ASP A 30 -10.90 4.99 -16.71
CA ASP A 30 -10.50 5.86 -17.82
C ASP A 30 -9.28 6.72 -17.44
N ASN A 31 -9.23 7.17 -16.18
CA ASN A 31 -8.17 7.99 -15.63
C ASN A 31 -7.05 7.20 -14.91
N ALA A 32 -7.07 5.87 -14.96
CA ALA A 32 -6.10 5.04 -14.24
C ALA A 32 -4.66 5.32 -14.70
N ASN A 33 -3.73 5.42 -13.74
CA ASN A 33 -2.31 5.69 -14.05
C ASN A 33 -1.52 4.45 -14.52
N PHE A 34 -2.20 3.31 -14.68
CA PHE A 34 -1.58 2.02 -14.98
C PHE A 34 -2.23 1.40 -16.21
N ASN A 35 -1.47 1.22 -17.29
CA ASN A 35 -2.00 0.73 -18.57
C ASN A 35 -2.71 -0.62 -18.45
N PHE A 36 -2.21 -1.56 -17.64
CA PHE A 36 -2.88 -2.86 -17.47
C PHE A 36 -4.26 -2.73 -16.79
N VAL A 37 -4.50 -1.69 -15.98
CA VAL A 37 -5.83 -1.43 -15.38
C VAL A 37 -6.80 -1.00 -16.47
N LYS A 38 -6.35 -0.16 -17.41
CA LYS A 38 -7.14 0.27 -18.57
C LYS A 38 -7.45 -0.88 -19.52
N GLU A 39 -6.53 -1.83 -19.67
CA GLU A 39 -6.65 -2.93 -20.62
C GLU A 39 -7.50 -4.11 -20.13
N GLN A 40 -7.64 -4.28 -18.81
CA GLN A 40 -8.32 -5.45 -18.21
C GLN A 40 -9.64 -5.11 -17.51
N ASP A 41 -10.08 -3.84 -17.52
CA ASP A 41 -11.34 -3.34 -16.93
C ASP A 41 -11.54 -3.73 -15.44
N ILE A 42 -10.46 -4.14 -14.78
CA ILE A 42 -10.43 -4.57 -13.38
C ILE A 42 -9.18 -3.97 -12.75
N ALA A 43 -9.40 -2.99 -11.89
CA ALA A 43 -8.37 -2.59 -10.94
C ALA A 43 -8.28 -3.69 -9.86
N ASN A 44 -7.37 -4.66 -10.01
CA ASN A 44 -7.13 -5.66 -8.96
C ASN A 44 -6.78 -5.02 -7.59
N SER A 45 -6.31 -3.77 -7.60
CA SER A 45 -6.06 -2.91 -6.44
C SER A 45 -7.30 -2.24 -5.84
N SER A 46 -8.45 -2.28 -6.51
CA SER A 46 -9.73 -1.70 -6.08
C SER A 46 -10.24 -2.26 -4.76
N LEU A 47 -9.73 -3.41 -4.32
CA LEU A 47 -10.07 -4.03 -3.04
C LEU A 47 -8.92 -4.05 -2.04
N ASN A 48 -7.84 -3.27 -2.23
CA ASN A 48 -6.70 -3.28 -1.29
C ASN A 48 -7.10 -3.01 0.17
N PHE A 49 -8.14 -2.20 0.40
CA PHE A 49 -8.63 -1.92 1.73
C PHE A 49 -10.00 -2.55 2.01
N GLY A 50 -10.48 -3.46 1.15
CA GLY A 50 -11.75 -4.18 1.31
C GLY A 50 -11.83 -5.08 2.55
N HIS A 51 -10.73 -5.31 3.28
CA HIS A 51 -10.71 -6.03 4.57
C HIS A 51 -11.64 -5.45 5.66
N LEU A 52 -12.16 -4.24 5.46
CA LEU A 52 -13.17 -3.62 6.32
C LEU A 52 -14.59 -4.11 6.02
N LEU A 53 -14.84 -4.61 4.80
CA LEU A 53 -16.15 -5.04 4.32
C LEU A 53 -16.20 -6.57 4.09
N PHE A 54 -15.08 -7.17 3.72
CA PHE A 54 -14.99 -8.57 3.34
C PHE A 54 -14.12 -9.35 4.33
N PRO A 55 -14.47 -10.62 4.59
CA PRO A 55 -13.72 -11.44 5.54
C PRO A 55 -12.30 -11.72 5.04
N ALA A 56 -11.38 -11.85 6.00
CA ALA A 56 -10.09 -12.47 5.74
C ALA A 56 -10.24 -13.98 5.49
N ASP A 57 -9.19 -14.62 5.00
CA ASP A 57 -9.18 -16.08 4.90
C ASP A 57 -9.16 -16.77 6.27
N GLU A 58 -9.22 -18.11 6.27
CA GLU A 58 -9.19 -18.94 7.48
C GLU A 58 -7.95 -18.71 8.35
N SER A 59 -6.85 -18.22 7.76
CA SER A 59 -5.61 -17.89 8.47
C SER A 59 -5.56 -16.42 8.93
N GLY A 60 -6.64 -15.66 8.73
CA GLY A 60 -6.77 -14.25 9.11
C GLY A 60 -6.09 -13.28 8.15
N TYR A 61 -5.63 -13.74 6.98
CA TYR A 61 -5.00 -12.88 5.98
C TYR A 61 -6.01 -12.29 5.02
N TYR A 62 -5.80 -11.01 4.70
CA TYR A 62 -6.46 -10.35 3.59
C TYR A 62 -5.43 -10.02 2.51
N ARG A 63 -5.86 -10.13 1.25
CA ARG A 63 -4.99 -10.02 0.08
C ARG A 63 -5.20 -8.68 -0.60
N GLY A 64 -4.14 -8.19 -1.20
CA GLY A 64 -4.17 -7.00 -2.04
C GLY A 64 -3.31 -7.18 -3.27
N PHE A 65 -3.32 -6.15 -4.08
CA PHE A 65 -2.58 -6.07 -5.31
C PHE A 65 -1.78 -4.78 -5.37
N LEU A 66 -0.48 -4.93 -5.61
CA LEU A 66 0.46 -3.87 -5.89
C LEU A 66 0.80 -3.92 -7.38
N PRO A 67 0.20 -3.06 -8.20
CA PRO A 67 0.40 -2.99 -9.66
C PRO A 67 1.84 -3.17 -10.13
N HIS A 68 2.78 -2.46 -9.51
CA HIS A 68 4.19 -2.50 -9.90
C HIS A 68 4.90 -3.82 -9.60
N GLN A 69 4.37 -4.61 -8.66
CA GLN A 69 4.93 -5.92 -8.33
C GLN A 69 4.45 -7.04 -9.27
N PHE A 70 3.50 -6.73 -10.16
CA PHE A 70 3.07 -7.67 -11.20
C PHE A 70 4.23 -8.00 -12.15
N ALA A 71 4.90 -6.98 -12.70
CA ALA A 71 6.03 -7.17 -13.60
C ALA A 71 7.31 -7.63 -12.87
N LYS A 72 7.52 -7.20 -11.61
CA LYS A 72 8.71 -7.54 -10.83
C LYS A 72 8.39 -7.61 -9.34
N SER A 73 8.36 -8.83 -8.79
CA SER A 73 8.23 -9.04 -7.34
C SER A 73 9.40 -8.38 -6.58
N PRO A 74 9.22 -8.00 -5.31
CA PRO A 74 10.33 -7.62 -4.45
C PRO A 74 11.45 -8.66 -4.47
N ASP A 75 12.67 -8.15 -4.42
CA ASP A 75 13.87 -8.99 -4.35
C ASP A 75 13.91 -9.63 -2.97
N VAL A 76 13.97 -10.97 -2.93
CA VAL A 76 13.82 -11.76 -1.70
C VAL A 76 14.80 -11.31 -0.61
N GLU A 77 16.06 -11.06 -0.97
CA GLU A 77 17.09 -10.64 -0.01
C GLU A 77 16.87 -9.20 0.48
N LYS A 78 16.45 -8.30 -0.41
CA LYS A 78 16.15 -6.91 -0.04
C LYS A 78 14.86 -6.79 0.77
N SER A 79 13.87 -7.65 0.52
CA SER A 79 12.58 -7.61 1.19
C SER A 79 12.51 -8.41 2.49
N ARG A 80 13.54 -9.20 2.84
CA ARG A 80 13.52 -10.10 3.99
C ARG A 80 13.24 -9.40 5.34
N HIS A 81 13.59 -8.12 5.44
CA HIS A 81 13.41 -7.28 6.63
C HIS A 81 12.28 -6.25 6.49
N VAL A 82 11.54 -6.29 5.38
CA VAL A 82 10.43 -5.35 5.15
C VAL A 82 9.31 -5.64 6.13
N SER A 83 9.06 -4.67 7.00
CA SER A 83 8.04 -4.71 8.05
C SER A 83 6.78 -3.93 7.67
N ILE A 84 6.82 -3.11 6.62
CA ILE A 84 5.69 -2.27 6.22
C ILE A 84 5.73 -1.91 4.73
N VAL A 85 4.57 -1.88 4.09
CA VAL A 85 4.35 -1.23 2.79
C VAL A 85 3.45 -0.03 2.99
N PHE A 86 3.93 1.15 2.60
CA PHE A 86 3.13 2.35 2.47
C PHE A 86 2.51 2.41 1.08
N ILE A 87 1.21 2.66 1.04
CA ILE A 87 0.43 2.74 -0.19
C ILE A 87 0.17 4.21 -0.50
N LYS A 88 0.56 4.62 -1.70
CA LYS A 88 0.20 5.91 -2.26
C LYS A 88 -0.70 5.75 -3.49
N SER A 89 -1.56 6.72 -3.70
CA SER A 89 -2.39 6.80 -4.91
C SER A 89 -2.44 8.24 -5.39
N LYS A 90 -2.50 8.43 -6.71
CA LYS A 90 -2.64 9.74 -7.33
C LYS A 90 -4.10 9.94 -7.69
N ASP A 91 -4.75 10.88 -7.02
CA ASP A 91 -6.11 11.28 -7.32
C ASP A 91 -6.14 11.99 -8.68
N TRP A 92 -7.01 11.54 -9.57
CA TRP A 92 -7.15 12.10 -10.90
C TRP A 92 -8.02 13.37 -10.92
N HIS A 93 -8.84 13.60 -9.89
CA HIS A 93 -9.69 14.80 -9.80
C HIS A 93 -8.85 16.06 -9.57
N ASP A 94 -7.87 16.00 -8.68
CA ASP A 94 -7.02 17.14 -8.29
C ASP A 94 -5.56 17.01 -8.74
N GLY A 95 -5.17 15.83 -9.24
CA GLY A 95 -3.81 15.52 -9.70
C GLY A 95 -2.78 15.30 -8.58
N ASN A 96 -3.17 15.37 -7.31
CA ASN A 96 -2.28 15.20 -6.17
C ASN A 96 -2.03 13.73 -5.84
N THR A 97 -0.89 13.46 -5.21
CA THR A 97 -0.57 12.12 -4.72
C THR A 97 -0.75 12.06 -3.21
N TYR A 98 -1.50 11.08 -2.75
CA TYR A 98 -1.82 10.87 -1.35
C TYR A 98 -1.16 9.60 -0.83
N LEU A 99 -0.68 9.62 0.42
CA LEU A 99 -0.54 8.40 1.21
C LEU A 99 -1.89 8.00 1.73
N VAL A 100 -2.35 6.81 1.36
CA VAL A 100 -3.74 6.37 1.59
C VAL A 100 -3.83 5.26 2.62
N GLY A 101 -2.77 4.47 2.82
CA GLY A 101 -2.82 3.38 3.78
C GLY A 101 -1.53 2.57 3.87
N VAL A 102 -1.57 1.50 4.64
CA VAL A 102 -0.42 0.62 4.90
C VAL A 102 -0.79 -0.85 5.00
N TYR A 103 0.18 -1.70 4.65
CA TYR A 103 0.22 -3.12 5.01
C TYR A 103 1.43 -3.35 5.92
N ALA A 104 1.20 -3.61 7.20
CA ALA A 104 2.26 -3.99 8.14
C ALA A 104 2.49 -5.51 8.11
N PHE A 105 3.75 -5.91 8.27
CA PHE A 105 4.21 -7.31 8.21
C PHE A 105 3.71 -8.05 6.96
N PRO A 106 3.99 -7.49 5.76
CA PRO A 106 3.48 -8.03 4.52
C PRO A 106 4.12 -9.39 4.18
N VAL A 107 3.33 -10.24 3.54
CA VAL A 107 3.81 -11.42 2.82
C VAL A 107 3.63 -11.15 1.34
N PHE A 108 4.73 -11.16 0.58
CA PHE A 108 4.71 -11.01 -0.87
C PHE A 108 4.52 -12.37 -1.52
N LYS A 109 3.36 -12.59 -2.14
CA LYS A 109 3.04 -13.85 -2.82
C LYS A 109 2.00 -13.60 -3.89
N LYS A 110 2.31 -14.01 -5.12
CA LYS A 110 1.35 -13.98 -6.23
C LYS A 110 0.31 -15.09 -6.04
N GLU A 111 -0.96 -14.73 -6.03
CA GLU A 111 -2.09 -15.66 -5.89
C GLU A 111 -3.23 -15.19 -6.82
N ILE A 112 -3.96 -16.15 -7.40
CA ILE A 112 -5.24 -15.89 -8.08
C ILE A 112 -6.33 -16.36 -7.13
N ILE A 113 -7.29 -15.49 -6.83
CA ILE A 113 -8.39 -15.76 -5.90
C ILE A 113 -9.73 -15.47 -6.55
N GLN A 114 -10.80 -16.05 -6.03
CA GLN A 114 -12.14 -15.55 -6.34
C GLN A 114 -12.33 -14.18 -5.69
N SER A 115 -13.00 -13.28 -6.41
CA SER A 115 -13.40 -12.00 -5.83
C SER A 115 -14.26 -12.23 -4.58
N PRO A 116 -14.07 -11.44 -3.51
CA PRO A 116 -14.94 -11.50 -2.34
C PRO A 116 -16.31 -10.81 -2.56
N THR A 117 -16.54 -10.21 -3.74
CA THR A 117 -17.79 -9.55 -4.12
C THR A 117 -18.28 -10.00 -5.49
N GLU A 118 -19.59 -10.20 -5.62
CA GLU A 118 -20.26 -10.55 -6.87
C GLU A 118 -20.16 -9.45 -7.94
N ALA A 119 -19.89 -8.21 -7.53
CA ALA A 119 -19.69 -7.08 -8.44
C ALA A 119 -18.45 -7.24 -9.34
N ILE A 120 -17.51 -8.12 -8.96
CA ILE A 120 -16.36 -8.51 -9.76
C ILE A 120 -16.52 -10.00 -10.05
N ALA A 121 -17.13 -10.32 -11.19
CA ALA A 121 -17.51 -11.69 -11.54
C ALA A 121 -16.31 -12.62 -11.86
N HIS A 122 -15.10 -12.07 -11.97
CA HIS A 122 -13.90 -12.78 -12.35
C HIS A 122 -12.95 -12.99 -11.17
N THR A 123 -12.01 -13.92 -11.34
CA THR A 123 -10.91 -14.09 -10.41
C THR A 123 -10.02 -12.84 -10.38
N MET A 124 -9.51 -12.52 -9.20
CA MET A 124 -8.59 -11.41 -8.99
C MET A 124 -7.17 -11.92 -8.82
N GLU A 125 -6.21 -11.17 -9.38
CA GLU A 125 -4.81 -11.37 -9.09
C GLU A 125 -4.40 -10.57 -7.86
N THR A 126 -3.61 -11.18 -6.98
CA THR A 126 -3.10 -10.56 -5.76
C THR A 126 -1.60 -10.85 -5.65
N ASN A 127 -0.85 -9.99 -4.99
CA ASN A 127 0.60 -10.16 -4.84
C ASN A 127 1.16 -9.74 -3.47
N ILE A 128 0.30 -9.26 -2.58
CA ILE A 128 0.61 -8.94 -1.20
C ILE A 128 -0.52 -9.46 -0.30
N LYS A 129 -0.18 -9.88 0.91
CA LYS A 129 -1.17 -10.10 1.96
C LYS A 129 -0.61 -9.75 3.32
N ALA A 130 -1.49 -9.43 4.26
CA ALA A 130 -1.17 -9.25 5.67
C ALA A 130 -2.36 -9.71 6.52
N LEU A 131 -2.14 -9.93 7.81
CA LEU A 131 -3.26 -10.12 8.73
C LEU A 131 -4.16 -8.89 8.68
N ALA A 132 -5.48 -9.05 8.66
CA ALA A 132 -6.41 -7.92 8.50
C ALA A 132 -6.20 -6.82 9.57
N LYS A 133 -5.80 -7.20 10.79
CA LYS A 133 -5.44 -6.26 11.88
C LYS A 133 -4.18 -5.42 11.61
N HIS A 134 -3.37 -5.78 10.62
CA HIS A 134 -2.15 -5.08 10.21
C HIS A 134 -2.34 -4.30 8.89
N ILE A 135 -3.54 -4.30 8.32
CA ILE A 135 -3.90 -3.48 7.16
C ILE A 135 -4.67 -2.27 7.68
N HIS A 136 -4.38 -1.11 7.09
CA HIS A 136 -5.02 0.12 7.50
C HIS A 136 -5.18 1.09 6.34
N LEU A 137 -6.43 1.51 6.10
CA LEU A 137 -6.75 2.67 5.28
C LEU A 137 -6.79 3.90 6.19
N LEU A 138 -6.07 4.95 5.83
CA LEU A 138 -6.01 6.17 6.63
C LEU A 138 -7.35 6.91 6.55
N PRO A 139 -7.94 7.33 7.69
CA PRO A 139 -9.13 8.16 7.68
C PRO A 139 -8.84 9.54 7.11
N ASN A 140 -7.63 10.10 7.35
CA ASN A 140 -7.15 11.31 6.70
C ASN A 140 -5.90 10.99 5.87
N PRO A 141 -6.05 10.75 4.54
CA PRO A 141 -4.93 10.58 3.63
C PRO A 141 -4.02 11.82 3.60
N ILE A 142 -2.72 11.62 3.45
CA ILE A 142 -1.74 12.72 3.45
C ILE A 142 -1.40 13.14 2.03
N ASN A 143 -1.74 14.38 1.66
CA ASN A 143 -1.33 14.99 0.38
C ASN A 143 0.18 15.26 0.37
N LEU A 144 0.93 14.51 -0.46
CA LEU A 144 2.39 14.62 -0.54
C LEU A 144 2.88 15.92 -1.18
N SER A 145 2.05 16.58 -1.99
CA SER A 145 2.38 17.89 -2.57
C SER A 145 2.30 19.00 -1.52
N ALA A 146 1.38 18.88 -0.55
CA ALA A 146 1.14 19.90 0.49
C ALA A 146 1.95 19.67 1.77
N HIS A 147 2.44 18.45 2.01
CA HIS A 147 3.13 18.07 3.24
C HIS A 147 4.62 17.81 3.02
N ALA A 148 5.41 18.88 3.07
CA ALA A 148 6.86 18.83 2.86
C ALA A 148 7.59 17.87 3.82
N GLU A 149 7.10 17.73 5.06
CA GLU A 149 7.66 16.81 6.04
C GLU A 149 7.52 15.34 5.63
N ALA A 150 6.36 14.95 5.08
CA ALA A 150 6.15 13.59 4.56
C ALA A 150 7.11 13.29 3.40
N THR A 151 7.29 14.27 2.50
CA THR A 151 8.12 14.13 1.31
C THR A 151 9.62 14.08 1.64
N LYS A 152 10.08 14.74 2.71
CA LYS A 152 11.48 14.71 3.17
C LYS A 152 11.99 13.30 3.50
N PHE A 153 11.09 12.41 3.94
CA PHE A 153 11.44 11.06 4.35
C PHE A 153 11.12 10.00 3.30
N MET A 154 10.63 10.40 2.13
CA MET A 154 10.45 9.52 1.00
C MET A 154 11.82 9.12 0.41
N PRO A 155 11.95 7.90 -0.14
CA PRO A 155 13.18 7.48 -0.79
C PRO A 155 13.50 8.41 -1.98
N ASN A 156 14.73 8.93 -2.00
CA ASN A 156 15.23 9.88 -3.00
C ASN A 156 15.54 9.24 -4.36
N ASP A 157 15.59 7.91 -4.37
CA ASP A 157 16.27 7.10 -5.38
C ASP A 157 15.55 7.12 -6.74
N LYS A 158 14.28 7.55 -6.76
CA LYS A 158 13.51 7.73 -7.98
C LYS A 158 12.56 8.91 -7.86
N LYS A 159 12.66 9.83 -8.82
CA LYS A 159 11.72 10.96 -8.99
C LYS A 159 10.28 10.45 -8.84
N PRO A 160 9.42 11.13 -8.04
CA PRO A 160 7.98 10.92 -8.05
C PRO A 160 7.50 10.94 -9.52
N GLY A 161 6.98 9.83 -10.03
CA GLY A 161 6.53 9.71 -11.42
C GLY A 161 7.21 8.63 -12.27
N LYS A 162 8.31 8.00 -11.83
CA LYS A 162 8.77 6.75 -12.47
C LYS A 162 8.12 5.54 -11.80
N MET A 163 7.22 4.89 -12.53
CA MET A 163 6.52 3.66 -12.16
C MET A 163 7.46 2.66 -11.45
N GLY A 164 7.19 2.39 -10.17
CA GLY A 164 8.00 1.51 -9.36
C GLY A 164 7.73 1.69 -7.86
N TYR A 165 7.92 0.60 -7.12
CA TYR A 165 8.02 0.66 -5.67
C TYR A 165 9.46 1.05 -5.27
N ASN A 166 9.60 1.69 -4.10
CA ASN A 166 10.89 2.11 -3.58
C ASN A 166 11.13 1.48 -2.22
N TYR A 167 12.33 0.94 -2.01
CA TYR A 167 12.71 0.48 -0.69
C TYR A 167 13.03 1.65 0.23
N MET A 168 12.77 1.46 1.52
CA MET A 168 12.96 2.45 2.55
C MET A 168 13.86 1.89 3.63
N ASN A 169 14.82 2.69 4.08
CA ASN A 169 15.64 2.32 5.24
C ASN A 169 14.84 2.54 6.54
N ARG A 170 15.45 2.16 7.67
CA ARG A 170 14.82 2.27 9.00
C ARG A 170 14.38 3.70 9.33
N ILE A 171 15.24 4.69 9.11
CA ILE A 171 14.96 6.09 9.42
C ILE A 171 13.76 6.60 8.60
N ASN A 172 13.69 6.25 7.31
CA ASN A 172 12.56 6.60 6.47
C ASN A 172 11.24 6.05 7.03
N VAL A 173 11.23 4.78 7.47
CA VAL A 173 10.04 4.11 8.04
C VAL A 173 9.61 4.77 9.34
N GLU A 174 10.54 4.95 10.29
CA GLU A 174 10.25 5.54 11.61
C GLU A 174 9.67 6.95 11.46
N LYS A 175 10.30 7.78 10.63
CA LYS A 175 9.87 9.17 10.43
C LYS A 175 8.57 9.28 9.66
N LEU A 176 8.32 8.40 8.69
CA LEU A 176 7.03 8.43 8.00
C LEU A 176 5.88 8.00 8.92
N LEU A 177 6.11 7.01 9.80
CA LEU A 177 5.13 6.64 10.82
C LEU A 177 4.88 7.77 11.83
N ASP A 178 5.91 8.53 12.22
CA ASP A 178 5.74 9.73 13.04
C ASP A 178 4.82 10.75 12.36
N VAL A 179 5.06 11.06 11.08
CA VAL A 179 4.22 11.99 10.30
C VAL A 179 2.79 11.49 10.18
N LEU A 180 2.59 10.20 9.84
CA LEU A 180 1.25 9.62 9.70
C LEU A 180 0.44 9.70 11.00
N THR A 181 1.08 9.38 12.12
CA THR A 181 0.43 9.43 13.45
C THR A 181 0.17 10.84 13.93
N ALA A 182 1.05 11.81 13.63
CA ALA A 182 0.80 13.21 13.93
C ALA A 182 -0.41 13.76 13.16
N TYR A 183 -0.61 13.32 11.92
CA TYR A 183 -1.74 13.75 11.09
C TYR A 183 -3.05 13.01 11.38
N ASN A 184 -2.96 11.84 12.04
CA ASN A 184 -4.10 11.02 12.44
C ASN A 184 -4.00 10.69 13.95
N PRO A 185 -4.08 11.69 14.85
CA PRO A 185 -3.74 11.53 16.27
C PRO A 185 -4.66 10.57 17.03
N ASP A 186 -5.94 10.49 16.65
CA ASP A 186 -6.93 9.63 17.31
C ASP A 186 -7.01 8.22 16.70
N ASP A 187 -6.16 7.92 15.71
CA ASP A 187 -6.17 6.65 15.01
C ASP A 187 -5.44 5.56 15.80
N LYS A 188 -6.23 4.85 16.61
CA LYS A 188 -5.76 3.74 17.46
C LYS A 188 -5.15 2.60 16.64
N ARG A 189 -5.67 2.32 15.43
CA ARG A 189 -5.15 1.23 14.59
C ARG A 189 -3.78 1.60 14.04
N LEU A 190 -3.63 2.81 13.51
CA LEU A 190 -2.33 3.31 13.06
C LEU A 190 -1.31 3.35 14.20
N SER A 191 -1.71 3.76 15.41
CA SER A 191 -0.84 3.78 16.59
C SER A 191 -0.37 2.37 16.99
N ALA A 192 -1.28 1.38 16.96
CA ALA A 192 -0.93 -0.01 17.22
C ALA A 192 0.02 -0.58 16.16
N ILE A 193 -0.21 -0.28 14.87
CA ILE A 193 0.68 -0.65 13.78
C ILE A 193 2.06 -0.02 13.98
N LYS A 194 2.14 1.29 14.25
CA LYS A 194 3.40 1.99 14.52
C LYS A 194 4.17 1.31 15.65
N LEU A 195 3.53 1.07 16.80
CA LEU A 195 4.18 0.41 17.94
C LEU A 195 4.77 -0.96 17.58
N ASN A 196 4.00 -1.79 16.87
CA ASN A 196 4.45 -3.13 16.49
C ASN A 196 5.60 -3.07 15.48
N VAL A 197 5.52 -2.18 14.48
CA VAL A 197 6.59 -1.99 13.51
C VAL A 197 7.87 -1.52 14.21
N LEU A 198 7.80 -0.49 15.07
CA LEU A 198 8.96 0.00 15.82
C LEU A 198 9.62 -1.08 16.70
N ARG A 199 8.83 -1.96 17.31
CA ARG A 199 9.35 -3.12 18.05
C ARG A 199 10.12 -4.09 17.14
N ALA A 200 9.59 -4.37 15.95
CA ALA A 200 10.27 -5.22 14.98
C ALA A 200 11.56 -4.58 14.45
N LEU A 201 11.62 -3.25 14.34
CA LEU A 201 12.84 -2.52 13.94
C LEU A 201 13.90 -2.46 15.05
N GLY A 202 13.48 -2.46 16.32
CA GLY A 202 14.36 -2.37 17.49
C GLY A 202 14.95 -3.70 17.98
N ASN A 203 14.39 -4.84 17.55
CA ASN A 203 14.81 -6.18 17.95
C ASN A 203 15.68 -6.90 16.89
N ALA A 204 16.57 -6.17 16.22
CA ALA A 204 17.58 -6.74 15.31
C ALA A 204 18.98 -6.64 15.90
#